data_AF-A0A4R0NJR9-F1
#
_entry.id   AF-A0A4R0NJR9-F1
#
_cell.length_a   1.000
_cell.length_b   1.000
_cell.length_c   1.000
_cell.angle_alpha   90.00
_cell.angle_beta   90.00
_cell.angle_gamma   90.00
#
_symmetry.space_group_name_H-M   'P 1'
#
loop_
_entity.id
_entity.type
_entity.pdbx_description
1 polymer ?
#
loop_
_entity_poly.entity_id
_entity_poly.type
_entity_poly.pdbx_seq_one_letter_code
_entity_poly.pdbx_strand_id
1 'polypeptide(L)'
;MRDDFKISGKELLITRNNIFSDYGIPELEKNSYVKSPFRTSWFGEYDSNISGYSYELCKLTNQNQLHIITASIVKGDKRIKIDLNIFELNEKLNSIAELKDCDGMNFHLPPNDLTTMGLRSDDYKGPPLFYMLFLPEYKLGKYKTQSSFEKEVNKLRVLVKKDMTNIDLFVKRWYELHKPNVTDREGNVVKKD
;
A
#
# COMPACT_ATOMS: atom_id res chain seq x y z
N MET A 1 41.84 -4.67 -4.43
CA MET A 1 40.42 -5.03 -4.22
C MET A 1 39.64 -3.73 -4.17
N ARG A 2 38.60 -3.54 -5.01
CA ARG A 2 37.64 -2.46 -4.77
C ARG A 2 36.70 -2.96 -3.69
N ASP A 3 36.62 -2.24 -2.57
CA ASP A 3 35.63 -2.54 -1.56
C ASP A 3 34.24 -2.35 -2.16
N ASP A 4 33.43 -3.41 -2.10
CA ASP A 4 32.03 -3.35 -2.52
C ASP A 4 31.30 -2.31 -1.64
N PHE A 5 30.50 -1.45 -2.27
CA PHE A 5 29.68 -0.49 -1.54
C PHE A 5 28.72 -1.21 -0.61
N LYS A 6 28.82 -0.91 0.69
CA LYS A 6 27.93 -1.45 1.74
C LYS A 6 27.09 -0.33 2.32
N ILE A 7 25.80 -0.62 2.45
CA ILE A 7 24.82 0.23 3.11
C ILE A 7 24.18 -0.59 4.23
N SER A 8 23.92 0.03 5.37
CA SER A 8 23.33 -0.66 6.50
C SER A 8 21.86 -1.03 6.24
N GLY A 9 21.36 -2.08 6.89
CA GLY A 9 19.94 -2.43 6.83
C GLY A 9 19.02 -1.33 7.36
N LYS A 10 19.51 -0.50 8.30
CA LYS A 10 18.80 0.67 8.82
C LYS A 10 18.64 1.75 7.75
N GLU A 11 19.71 2.08 7.05
CA GLU A 11 19.66 3.07 5.96
C GLU A 11 18.80 2.57 4.79
N LEU A 12 18.82 1.27 4.47
CA LEU A 12 17.93 0.68 3.47
C LEU A 12 16.46 0.77 3.86
N LEU A 13 16.15 0.59 5.14
CA LEU A 13 14.80 0.76 5.67
C LEU A 13 14.35 2.21 5.53
N ILE A 14 15.16 3.15 6.01
CA ILE A 14 14.86 4.60 5.94
C ILE A 14 14.73 5.05 4.48
N THR A 15 15.60 4.57 3.59
CA THR A 15 15.55 4.93 2.16
C THR A 15 14.21 4.54 1.53
N ARG A 16 13.73 3.32 1.80
CA ARG A 16 12.43 2.86 1.29
C ARG A 16 11.27 3.62 1.93
N ASN A 17 11.36 3.90 3.23
CA ASN A 17 10.39 4.71 3.94
C ASN A 17 10.24 6.08 3.29
N ASN A 18 11.36 6.78 3.10
CA ASN A 18 11.40 8.10 2.49
C ASN A 18 10.90 8.08 1.04
N ILE A 19 11.17 7.02 0.28
CA ILE A 19 10.59 6.89 -1.07
C ILE A 19 9.07 6.88 -1.01
N PHE A 20 8.47 6.11 -0.10
CA PHE A 20 7.02 6.06 0.00
C PHE A 20 6.42 7.34 0.60
N SER A 21 7.00 7.87 1.68
CA SER A 21 6.50 9.09 2.33
C SER A 21 6.63 10.32 1.44
N ASP A 22 7.73 10.47 0.70
CA ASP A 22 8.03 11.71 -0.03
C ASP A 22 7.50 11.68 -1.47
N TYR A 23 7.22 10.49 -2.02
CA TYR A 23 6.80 10.34 -3.43
C TYR A 23 5.56 9.49 -3.63
N GLY A 24 5.23 8.60 -2.70
CA GLY A 24 4.01 7.78 -2.78
C GLY A 24 2.80 8.51 -2.20
N ILE A 25 2.89 8.90 -0.93
CA ILE A 25 1.81 9.57 -0.21
C ILE A 25 1.33 10.85 -0.92
N PRO A 26 2.20 11.77 -1.38
CA PRO A 26 1.73 12.98 -2.05
C PRO A 26 0.96 12.72 -3.34
N GLU A 27 1.26 11.65 -4.08
CA GLU A 27 0.52 11.29 -5.29
C GLU A 27 -0.82 10.61 -4.96
N LEU A 28 -0.90 9.87 -3.85
CA LEU A 28 -2.17 9.37 -3.30
C LEU A 28 -3.06 10.51 -2.83
N GLU A 29 -2.51 11.51 -2.15
CA GLU A 29 -3.24 12.70 -1.69
C GLU A 29 -3.84 13.50 -2.85
N LYS A 30 -3.11 13.65 -3.96
CA LYS A 30 -3.67 14.21 -5.20
C LYS A 30 -4.82 13.40 -5.76
N ASN A 31 -4.83 12.09 -5.52
CA ASN A 31 -5.93 11.17 -5.87
C ASN A 31 -7.03 11.12 -4.79
N SER A 32 -7.07 12.09 -3.88
CA SER A 32 -8.06 12.24 -2.80
C SER A 32 -8.01 11.18 -1.70
N TYR A 33 -6.90 10.46 -1.59
CA TYR A 33 -6.63 9.67 -0.39
C TYR A 33 -6.17 10.58 0.74
N VAL A 34 -6.55 10.26 1.96
CA VAL A 34 -6.12 10.96 3.17
C VAL A 34 -5.59 9.97 4.19
N LYS A 35 -4.85 10.45 5.19
CA LYS A 35 -4.52 9.64 6.37
C LYS A 35 -5.81 8.99 6.89
N SER A 36 -5.73 7.69 7.15
CA SER A 36 -6.85 6.93 7.68
C SER A 36 -7.41 7.61 8.95
N PRO A 37 -8.73 7.76 9.05
CA PRO A 37 -9.36 8.37 10.22
C PRO A 37 -9.38 7.41 11.43
N PHE A 38 -9.26 6.09 11.22
CA PHE A 38 -9.47 5.10 12.26
C PHE A 38 -8.51 5.25 13.42
N ARG A 39 -8.99 4.98 14.65
CA ARG A 39 -8.20 5.09 15.87
C ARG A 39 -7.00 4.12 15.88
N THR A 40 -7.14 2.98 15.24
CA THR A 40 -6.12 1.91 15.17
C THR A 40 -5.17 2.06 13.97
N SER A 41 -5.31 3.11 13.16
CA SER A 41 -4.49 3.34 11.98
C SER A 41 -3.06 3.76 12.32
N TRP A 42 -2.11 3.32 11.49
CA TRP A 42 -0.70 3.71 11.56
C TRP A 42 -0.36 4.65 10.40
N PHE A 43 0.52 5.61 10.64
CA PHE A 43 0.91 6.61 9.64
C PHE A 43 2.37 7.01 9.74
N GLY A 44 3.26 6.03 9.60
CA GLY A 44 4.70 6.24 9.50
C GLY A 44 5.44 6.28 10.83
N GLU A 45 4.78 5.97 11.94
CA GLU A 45 5.45 5.68 13.20
C GLU A 45 6.26 4.39 13.07
N TYR A 46 7.46 4.36 13.68
CA TYR A 46 8.27 3.15 13.70
C TYR A 46 7.67 2.15 14.70
N ASP A 47 7.27 0.99 14.21
CA ASP A 47 6.78 -0.12 15.03
C ASP A 47 7.90 -1.13 15.29
N SER A 48 8.26 -1.29 16.57
CA SER A 48 9.27 -2.26 17.00
C SER A 48 8.85 -3.71 16.81
N ASN A 49 7.54 -4.00 16.84
CA ASN A 49 7.01 -5.36 16.72
C ASN A 49 7.27 -5.94 15.32
N ILE A 50 6.99 -5.16 14.28
CA ILE A 50 7.34 -5.53 12.91
C ILE A 50 8.75 -5.06 12.50
N SER A 51 9.41 -4.24 13.34
CA SER A 51 10.69 -3.59 13.02
C SER A 51 10.64 -2.83 11.69
N GLY A 52 9.69 -1.91 11.57
CA GLY A 52 9.38 -1.26 10.31
C GLY A 52 8.44 -0.06 10.44
N TYR A 53 7.92 0.36 9.29
CA TYR A 53 6.95 1.44 9.17
C TYR A 53 5.69 0.92 8.48
N SER A 54 4.54 1.41 8.93
CA SER A 54 3.23 1.12 8.33
C SER A 54 2.48 2.42 8.07
N TYR A 55 1.77 2.46 6.96
CA TYR A 55 0.92 3.57 6.57
C TYR A 55 -0.45 3.04 6.17
N GLU A 56 -1.50 3.74 6.59
CA GLU A 56 -2.86 3.49 6.14
C GLU A 56 -3.48 4.79 5.61
N LEU A 57 -3.95 4.73 4.37
CA LEU A 57 -4.65 5.82 3.70
C LEU A 57 -6.02 5.36 3.25
N CYS A 58 -6.99 6.25 3.37
CA CYS A 58 -8.36 5.97 2.98
C CYS A 58 -8.89 7.00 1.99
N LYS A 59 -9.80 6.56 1.13
CA LYS A 59 -10.58 7.41 0.23
C LYS A 59 -12.03 6.97 0.28
N LEU A 60 -12.92 7.89 0.64
CA LEU A 60 -14.36 7.68 0.52
C LEU A 60 -14.82 8.21 -0.84
N THR A 61 -15.43 7.37 -1.66
CA THR A 61 -15.93 7.75 -2.99
C THR A 61 -17.39 8.21 -2.94
N ASN A 62 -17.83 8.93 -3.97
CA ASN A 62 -19.22 9.35 -4.12
C ASN A 62 -20.20 8.16 -4.30
N GLN A 63 -19.69 6.97 -4.58
CA GLN A 63 -20.45 5.73 -4.73
C GLN A 63 -20.54 4.95 -3.40
N ASN A 64 -20.25 5.61 -2.29
CA ASN A 64 -20.23 5.02 -0.95
C ASN A 64 -19.24 3.87 -0.78
N GLN A 65 -18.12 3.95 -1.49
CA GLN A 65 -17.05 2.96 -1.37
C GLN A 65 -15.92 3.52 -0.53
N LEU A 66 -15.43 2.70 0.39
CA LEU A 66 -14.25 2.98 1.17
C LEU A 66 -13.07 2.22 0.55
N HIS A 67 -12.13 2.96 -0.03
CA HIS A 67 -10.87 2.41 -0.47
C HIS A 67 -9.88 2.52 0.68
N ILE A 68 -9.18 1.43 0.98
CA ILE A 68 -8.11 1.38 1.98
C ILE A 68 -6.83 0.97 1.26
N ILE A 69 -5.79 1.79 1.41
CA ILE A 69 -4.42 1.47 0.99
C ILE A 69 -3.59 1.30 2.24
N THR A 70 -2.97 0.14 2.39
CA THR A 70 -1.96 -0.11 3.41
C THR A 70 -0.59 -0.23 2.76
N ALA A 71 0.42 0.37 3.37
CA ALA A 71 1.80 0.16 2.96
C ALA A 71 2.64 -0.28 4.15
N SER A 72 3.42 -1.34 3.98
CA SER A 72 4.33 -1.85 5.01
C SER A 72 5.77 -1.92 4.50
N ILE A 73 6.69 -1.41 5.32
CA ILE A 73 8.11 -1.27 5.01
C ILE A 73 8.90 -1.84 6.18
N VAL A 74 9.32 -3.09 6.04
CA VAL A 74 9.90 -3.88 7.14
C VAL A 74 11.41 -4.06 6.96
N LYS A 75 12.14 -4.11 8.07
CA LYS A 75 13.57 -4.42 8.10
C LYS A 75 13.80 -5.87 7.68
N GLY A 76 14.78 -6.11 6.81
CA GLY A 76 15.09 -7.46 6.30
C GLY A 76 14.33 -7.84 5.03
N ASP A 77 13.11 -7.31 4.85
CA ASP A 77 12.49 -7.27 3.52
C ASP A 77 13.22 -6.23 2.66
N LYS A 78 13.27 -6.41 1.34
CA LYS A 78 13.78 -5.43 0.37
C LYS A 78 12.67 -4.66 -0.34
N ARG A 79 11.41 -5.08 -0.14
CA ARG A 79 10.22 -4.51 -0.77
C ARG A 79 9.57 -3.42 0.07
N ILE A 80 8.80 -2.57 -0.59
CA ILE A 80 7.70 -1.80 -0.02
C ILE A 80 6.45 -2.60 -0.42
N LYS A 81 5.72 -3.14 0.54
CA LYS A 81 4.45 -3.81 0.24
C LYS A 81 3.35 -2.76 0.25
N ILE A 82 2.51 -2.76 -0.78
CA ILE A 82 1.39 -1.83 -0.89
C ILE A 82 0.20 -2.68 -1.29
N ASP A 83 -0.83 -2.65 -0.45
CA ASP A 83 -2.03 -3.42 -0.63
C ASP A 83 -3.23 -2.48 -0.78
N LEU A 84 -4.19 -2.88 -1.61
CA LEU A 84 -5.44 -2.18 -1.84
C LEU A 84 -6.60 -3.10 -1.48
N ASN A 85 -7.55 -2.58 -0.70
CA ASN A 85 -8.83 -3.23 -0.48
C ASN A 85 -9.96 -2.20 -0.62
N ILE A 86 -11.13 -2.66 -1.08
CA ILE A 86 -12.28 -1.81 -1.37
C ILE A 86 -13.53 -2.41 -0.75
N PHE A 87 -14.25 -1.57 -0.02
CA PHE A 87 -15.48 -1.92 0.67
C PHE A 87 -16.63 -1.07 0.18
N GLU A 88 -17.84 -1.61 0.23
CA GLU A 88 -19.08 -0.85 0.09
C GLU A 88 -19.64 -0.62 1.49
N LEU A 89 -19.91 0.63 1.85
CA LEU A 89 -20.50 0.92 3.15
C LEU A 89 -22.02 0.73 3.06
N ASN A 90 -22.61 0.07 4.06
CA ASN A 90 -24.06 -0.12 4.16
C ASN A 90 -24.82 1.21 4.36
N GLU A 91 -24.15 2.19 4.96
CA GLU A 91 -24.65 3.51 5.26
C GLU A 91 -23.87 4.56 4.48
N LYS A 92 -24.56 5.57 3.97
CA LYS A 92 -23.91 6.68 3.29
C LYS A 92 -23.24 7.61 4.30
N LEU A 93 -21.93 7.74 4.19
CA LEU A 93 -21.17 8.73 4.95
C LEU A 93 -21.11 10.06 4.18
N ASN A 94 -21.18 11.18 4.89
CA ASN A 94 -20.97 12.51 4.31
C ASN A 94 -19.50 12.88 4.27
N SER A 95 -18.70 12.33 5.19
CA SER A 95 -17.28 12.57 5.28
C SER A 95 -16.54 11.37 5.85
N ILE A 96 -15.30 11.18 5.41
CA ILE A 96 -14.39 10.18 5.97
C ILE A 96 -14.08 10.43 7.45
N ALA A 97 -14.21 11.68 7.92
CA ALA A 97 -14.03 12.04 9.33
C ALA A 97 -15.07 11.39 10.26
N GLU A 98 -16.19 10.89 9.74
CA GLU A 98 -17.19 10.15 10.52
C GLU A 98 -16.67 8.81 11.04
N LEU A 99 -15.56 8.30 10.49
CA LEU A 99 -14.94 7.04 10.89
C LEU A 99 -13.88 7.20 11.98
N LYS A 100 -13.67 8.41 12.52
CA LYS A 100 -12.55 8.72 13.42
C LYS A 100 -12.56 7.93 14.73
N ASP A 101 -13.76 7.63 15.23
CA ASP A 101 -13.96 6.97 16.51
C ASP A 101 -14.12 5.44 16.34
N CYS A 102 -14.19 4.96 15.09
CA CYS A 102 -14.31 3.55 14.75
C CYS A 102 -12.96 2.83 14.87
N ASP A 103 -13.03 1.54 15.17
CA ASP A 103 -11.90 0.64 15.04
C ASP A 103 -11.78 0.18 13.58
N GLY A 104 -10.62 0.39 12.97
CA GLY A 104 -10.34 -0.06 11.60
C GLY A 104 -10.00 -1.54 11.50
N MET A 105 -9.84 -2.26 12.63
CA MET A 105 -9.26 -3.60 12.64
C MET A 105 -10.05 -4.61 11.80
N ASN A 106 -11.38 -4.56 11.83
CA ASN A 106 -12.19 -5.56 11.13
C ASN A 106 -12.04 -5.48 9.60
N PHE A 107 -11.64 -4.33 9.04
CA PHE A 107 -11.34 -4.23 7.61
C PHE A 107 -10.11 -5.06 7.19
N HIS A 108 -9.27 -5.44 8.16
CA HIS A 108 -8.03 -6.22 7.94
C HIS A 108 -8.13 -7.67 8.42
N LEU A 109 -9.31 -8.09 8.90
CA LEU A 109 -9.53 -9.45 9.39
C LEU A 109 -10.45 -10.24 8.45
N PRO A 110 -10.39 -11.58 8.47
CA PRO A 110 -11.33 -12.39 7.72
C PRO A 110 -12.79 -12.08 8.07
N PRO A 111 -13.69 -11.98 7.06
CA PRO A 111 -13.48 -12.30 5.65
C PRO A 111 -13.04 -11.10 4.78
N ASN A 112 -12.80 -9.92 5.37
CA ASN A 112 -12.47 -8.70 4.63
C ASN A 112 -11.06 -8.73 4.04
N ASP A 113 -10.11 -9.36 4.71
CA ASP A 113 -8.74 -9.51 4.22
C ASP A 113 -8.63 -10.36 2.94
N LEU A 114 -9.62 -11.23 2.67
CA LEU A 114 -9.64 -12.14 1.52
C LEU A 114 -9.73 -11.43 0.17
N THR A 115 -10.20 -10.17 0.14
CA THR A 115 -10.26 -9.34 -1.07
C THR A 115 -9.11 -8.35 -1.17
N THR A 116 -8.13 -8.43 -0.27
CA THR A 116 -6.94 -7.57 -0.34
C THR A 116 -6.12 -7.94 -1.57
N MET A 117 -5.70 -6.92 -2.33
CA MET A 117 -4.85 -7.10 -3.51
C MET A 117 -3.51 -6.38 -3.31
N GLY A 118 -2.42 -7.15 -3.30
CA GLY A 118 -1.08 -6.61 -3.32
C GLY A 118 -0.73 -6.02 -4.69
N LEU A 119 -0.44 -4.72 -4.72
CA LEU A 119 -0.10 -4.01 -5.95
C LEU A 119 1.20 -4.60 -6.53
N ARG A 120 1.20 -4.87 -7.85
CA ARG A 120 2.29 -5.54 -8.58
C ARG A 120 2.62 -6.97 -8.13
N SER A 121 1.77 -7.57 -7.29
CA SER A 121 1.91 -8.96 -6.82
C SER A 121 0.70 -9.80 -7.27
N ASP A 122 -0.50 -9.35 -6.94
CA ASP A 122 -1.76 -10.07 -7.18
C ASP A 122 -2.54 -9.52 -8.39
N ASP A 123 -2.17 -8.34 -8.86
CA ASP A 123 -2.81 -7.59 -9.94
C ASP A 123 -2.46 -8.12 -11.35
N TYR A 124 -1.67 -9.19 -11.47
CA TYR A 124 -1.20 -9.68 -12.77
C TYR A 124 -2.24 -10.49 -13.55
N LYS A 125 -2.26 -10.32 -14.87
CA LYS A 125 -3.09 -11.10 -15.81
C LYS A 125 -2.19 -11.94 -16.71
N GLY A 126 -2.07 -13.24 -16.40
CA GLY A 126 -1.31 -14.20 -17.21
C GLY A 126 -0.68 -15.32 -16.38
N PRO A 127 0.13 -16.20 -17.00
CA PRO A 127 0.77 -17.30 -16.28
C PRO A 127 1.74 -16.78 -15.20
N PRO A 128 1.71 -17.33 -13.97
CA PRO A 128 2.47 -16.83 -12.83
C PRO A 128 3.99 -16.64 -13.05
N LEU A 129 4.59 -17.42 -13.94
CA LEU A 129 6.04 -17.36 -14.17
C LEU A 129 6.50 -16.06 -14.87
N PHE A 130 5.64 -15.42 -15.66
CA PHE A 130 6.02 -14.21 -16.39
C PHE A 130 6.11 -12.97 -15.50
N TYR A 131 5.27 -12.85 -14.46
CA TYR A 131 5.37 -11.72 -13.54
C TYR A 131 6.66 -11.76 -12.72
N MET A 132 7.05 -12.95 -12.23
CA MET A 132 8.26 -13.12 -11.41
C MET A 132 9.55 -12.75 -12.14
N LEU A 133 9.55 -12.86 -13.47
CA LEU A 133 10.75 -12.69 -14.29
C LEU A 133 10.88 -11.29 -14.90
N PHE A 134 9.77 -10.60 -15.18
CA PHE A 134 9.81 -9.42 -16.06
C PHE A 134 9.10 -8.17 -15.52
N LEU A 135 8.30 -8.26 -14.45
CA LEU A 135 7.61 -7.09 -13.93
C LEU A 135 8.45 -6.36 -12.88
N PRO A 136 8.44 -5.01 -12.92
CA PRO A 136 9.06 -4.22 -11.87
C PRO A 136 8.29 -4.47 -10.57
N GLU A 137 9.03 -4.62 -9.48
CA GLU A 137 8.48 -4.73 -8.13
C GLU A 137 8.90 -3.49 -7.34
N TYR A 138 8.18 -3.17 -6.26
CA TYR A 138 8.57 -2.11 -5.34
C TYR A 138 9.76 -2.51 -4.44
N LYS A 139 10.88 -2.91 -5.04
CA LYS A 139 12.13 -3.29 -4.34
C LYS A 139 13.34 -2.57 -4.90
N LEU A 140 14.33 -2.39 -4.03
CA LEU A 140 15.67 -2.00 -4.48
C LEU A 140 16.35 -3.22 -5.12
N GLY A 141 16.85 -3.06 -6.34
CA GLY A 141 17.60 -4.09 -7.06
C GLY A 141 19.00 -4.32 -6.50
N LYS A 142 19.84 -5.03 -7.26
CA LYS A 142 21.24 -5.28 -6.89
C LYS A 142 22.10 -4.06 -7.21
N TYR A 143 23.00 -3.71 -6.31
CA TYR A 143 23.97 -2.62 -6.47
C TYR A 143 25.34 -3.04 -5.93
N LYS A 144 26.42 -2.47 -6.48
CA LYS A 144 27.82 -2.73 -6.10
C LYS A 144 28.62 -1.46 -5.80
N THR A 145 28.15 -0.32 -6.31
CA THR A 145 28.74 1.01 -6.11
C THR A 145 27.67 1.96 -5.60
N GLN A 146 28.07 3.06 -4.96
CA GLN A 146 27.16 4.12 -4.53
C GLN A 146 26.30 4.64 -5.69
N SER A 147 26.90 4.92 -6.85
CA SER A 147 26.15 5.36 -8.03
C SER A 147 25.12 4.32 -8.50
N SER A 148 25.44 3.02 -8.44
CA SER A 148 24.46 1.97 -8.76
C SER A 148 23.33 1.89 -7.73
N PHE A 149 23.62 2.13 -6.44
CA PHE A 149 22.60 2.19 -5.39
C PHE A 149 21.65 3.38 -5.62
N GLU A 150 22.19 4.58 -5.88
CA GLU A 150 21.39 5.77 -6.19
C GLU A 150 20.51 5.58 -7.43
N LYS A 151 21.01 4.87 -8.46
CA LYS A 151 20.20 4.49 -9.63
C LYS A 151 19.02 3.60 -9.25
N GLU A 152 19.22 2.60 -8.40
CA GLU A 152 18.13 1.72 -7.93
C GLU A 152 17.12 2.48 -7.07
N VAL A 153 17.60 3.39 -6.20
CA VAL A 153 16.74 4.30 -5.42
C VAL A 153 15.87 5.16 -6.35
N ASN A 154 16.46 5.74 -7.40
CA ASN A 154 15.71 6.55 -8.36
C ASN A 154 14.71 5.73 -9.17
N LYS A 155 15.06 4.50 -9.58
CA LYS A 155 14.10 3.60 -10.27
C LYS A 155 12.90 3.29 -9.39
N LEU A 156 13.13 2.90 -8.13
CA LEU A 156 12.06 2.60 -7.19
C LEU A 156 11.18 3.83 -6.93
N ARG A 157 11.80 5.01 -6.74
CA ARG A 157 11.12 6.29 -6.62
C ARG A 157 10.20 6.58 -7.80
N VAL A 158 10.71 6.49 -9.03
CA VAL A 158 9.95 6.74 -10.25
C VAL A 158 8.78 5.76 -10.37
N LEU A 159 9.00 4.49 -10.02
CA LEU A 159 7.98 3.45 -10.04
C LEU A 159 6.85 3.76 -9.05
N VAL A 160 7.17 3.94 -7.76
CA VAL A 160 6.20 4.27 -6.71
C VAL A 160 5.42 5.52 -7.09
N LYS A 161 6.10 6.60 -7.48
CA LYS A 161 5.45 7.84 -7.90
C LYS A 161 4.47 7.61 -9.04
N LYS A 162 4.91 6.93 -10.11
CA LYS A 162 4.09 6.64 -11.28
C LYS A 162 2.84 5.84 -10.90
N ASP A 163 3.00 4.80 -10.08
CA ASP A 163 1.89 3.90 -9.76
C ASP A 163 0.88 4.54 -8.81
N MET A 164 1.34 5.29 -7.81
CA MET A 164 0.46 6.05 -6.93
C MET A 164 -0.26 7.19 -7.68
N THR A 165 0.39 7.78 -8.69
CA THR A 165 -0.26 8.74 -9.60
C THR A 165 -1.39 8.07 -10.38
N ASN A 166 -1.21 6.82 -10.79
CA ASN A 166 -2.16 6.06 -11.62
C ASN A 166 -2.91 5.00 -10.81
N ILE A 167 -3.23 5.30 -9.55
CA ILE A 167 -3.83 4.33 -8.62
C ILE A 167 -5.16 3.74 -9.12
N ASP A 168 -5.91 4.51 -9.91
CA ASP A 168 -7.18 4.08 -10.51
C ASP A 168 -7.03 2.86 -11.44
N LEU A 169 -5.85 2.62 -12.02
CA LEU A 169 -5.58 1.39 -12.79
C LEU A 169 -5.62 0.16 -11.88
N PHE A 170 -5.10 0.26 -10.66
CA PHE A 170 -5.15 -0.81 -9.67
C PHE A 170 -6.56 -0.96 -9.10
N VAL A 171 -7.29 0.14 -8.86
CA VAL A 171 -8.71 0.08 -8.48
C VAL A 171 -9.53 -0.68 -9.52
N LYS A 172 -9.36 -0.34 -10.80
CA LYS A 172 -10.02 -1.08 -11.89
C LYS A 172 -9.65 -2.56 -11.87
N ARG A 173 -8.37 -2.86 -11.68
CA ARG A 173 -7.89 -4.25 -11.63
C ARG A 173 -8.45 -5.01 -10.44
N TRP A 174 -8.58 -4.37 -9.30
CA TRP A 174 -9.21 -4.93 -8.10
C TRP A 174 -10.65 -5.38 -8.40
N TYR A 175 -11.45 -4.56 -9.09
CA TYR A 175 -12.81 -4.93 -9.50
C TYR A 175 -12.89 -6.05 -10.55
N GLU A 176 -11.81 -6.31 -11.30
CA GLU A 176 -11.74 -7.47 -12.20
C GLU A 176 -11.52 -8.79 -11.43
N LEU A 177 -10.98 -8.70 -10.21
CA LEU A 177 -10.61 -9.85 -9.38
C LEU A 177 -11.60 -10.11 -8.24
N HIS A 178 -12.18 -9.05 -7.70
CA HIS A 178 -12.95 -9.08 -6.45
C HIS A 178 -14.26 -8.31 -6.57
N LYS A 179 -15.13 -8.55 -5.59
CA LYS A 179 -16.32 -7.75 -5.31
C LYS A 179 -16.18 -7.15 -3.91
N PRO A 180 -16.64 -5.90 -3.70
CA PRO A 180 -16.59 -5.29 -2.37
C PRO A 180 -17.51 -6.03 -1.41
N ASN A 181 -16.99 -6.35 -0.22
CA ASN A 181 -17.85 -6.72 0.90
C ASN A 181 -18.67 -5.50 1.32
N VAL A 182 -19.94 -5.72 1.67
CA VAL A 182 -20.78 -4.68 2.26
C VAL A 182 -20.57 -4.67 3.76
N THR A 183 -20.04 -3.58 4.29
CA THR A 183 -19.70 -3.45 5.71
C THR A 183 -20.41 -2.29 6.38
N ASP A 184 -20.51 -2.34 7.70
CA ASP A 184 -20.77 -1.15 8.50
C ASP A 184 -19.50 -0.27 8.65
N ARG A 185 -19.62 0.80 9.43
CA ARG A 185 -18.54 1.76 9.71
C ARG A 185 -17.36 1.16 10.49
N GLU A 186 -17.60 0.09 11.23
CA GLU A 186 -16.61 -0.64 12.03
C GLU A 186 -16.02 -1.83 11.25
N GLY A 187 -16.36 -1.98 9.97
CA GLY A 187 -15.88 -3.06 9.12
C GLY A 187 -16.57 -4.40 9.34
N ASN A 188 -17.66 -4.48 10.10
CA ASN A 188 -18.42 -5.72 10.23
C ASN A 188 -19.19 -5.99 8.93
N VAL A 189 -19.11 -7.22 8.43
CA VAL A 189 -19.80 -7.60 7.18
C VAL A 189 -21.30 -7.72 7.42
N VAL A 190 -22.08 -6.90 6.72
CA VAL A 190 -23.55 -6.85 6.80
C VAL A 190 -24.18 -7.73 5.72
N LYS A 191 -23.54 -7.84 4.55
CA LYS A 191 -23.94 -8.75 3.49
C LYS A 191 -22.71 -9.35 2.82
N LYS A 192 -22.74 -10.67 2.67
CA LYS A 192 -21.81 -11.42 1.83
C LYS A 192 -22.49 -11.63 0.48
N ASP A 193 -21.82 -11.27 -0.59
CA ASP A 193 -22.19 -11.70 -1.94
C ASP A 193 -21.49 -13.02 -2.31
#